data_AF-A0A1Y3BPI7-F1
#
_entry.id   AF-A0A1Y3BPI7-F1
#
_cell.length_a   1.000
_cell.length_b   1.000
_cell.length_c   1.000
_cell.angle_alpha   90.00
_cell.angle_beta   90.00
_cell.angle_gamma   90.00
#
_symmetry.space_group_name_H-M   'P 1'
#
loop_
_entity.id
_entity.type
_entity.pdbx_description
1 polymer ?
#
loop_
_entity_poly.entity_id
_entity_poly.type
_entity_poly.pdbx_seq_one_letter_code
_entity_poly.pdbx_strand_id
1 'polypeptide(L)'
;YAPNCDLHKEEWFHGSISRKDSEALVIRDGDFLVRESQASPGQYVLTGMQGGHRKHLLLVDPEGVVRTKDKTFESVSHLINYHRNNGLPIISSESALVLKNPIITLKKH
;
A
#
# COMPACT_ATOMS: atom_id res chain seq x y z
N TYR A 1 -6.19 8.37 19.98
CA TYR A 1 -5.52 8.44 18.67
C TYR A 1 -5.58 7.06 18.06
N ALA A 2 -6.41 6.86 17.02
CA ALA A 2 -6.52 5.59 16.33
C ALA A 2 -5.66 5.67 15.06
N PRO A 3 -4.40 5.20 15.07
CA PRO A 3 -3.47 5.35 13.94
C PRO A 3 -3.93 4.64 12.65
N ASN A 4 -4.99 3.83 12.76
CA ASN A 4 -5.53 3.00 11.69
C ASN A 4 -6.94 3.41 11.23
N CYS A 5 -7.39 4.65 11.52
CA CYS A 5 -8.78 5.10 11.34
C CYS A 5 -9.33 4.69 9.96
N ASP A 6 -9.99 3.54 9.98
CA ASP A 6 -10.69 2.82 8.94
C ASP A 6 -9.95 2.49 7.64
N LEU A 7 -8.77 1.86 7.68
CA LEU A 7 -8.25 1.14 6.50
C LEU A 7 -9.28 0.15 5.93
N HIS A 8 -10.12 -0.41 6.79
CA HIS A 8 -11.24 -1.25 6.39
C HIS A 8 -12.30 -0.53 5.56
N LYS A 9 -12.35 0.81 5.49
CA LYS A 9 -13.24 1.56 4.58
C LYS A 9 -12.60 1.79 3.22
N GLU A 10 -11.28 1.72 3.12
CA GLU A 10 -10.55 1.95 1.88
C GLU A 10 -10.80 0.82 0.88
N GLU A 11 -11.08 1.18 -0.35
CA GLU A 11 -11.35 0.23 -1.43
C GLU A 11 -10.08 -0.51 -1.85
N TRP A 12 -8.92 0.12 -1.76
CA TRP A 12 -7.62 -0.45 -2.12
C TRP A 12 -7.00 -1.32 -1.01
N PHE A 13 -7.65 -1.42 0.15
CA PHE A 13 -7.17 -2.24 1.26
C PHE A 13 -7.82 -3.62 1.24
N HIS A 14 -7.01 -4.67 1.08
CA HIS A 14 -7.50 -6.05 0.94
C HIS A 14 -7.44 -6.85 2.24
N GLY A 15 -7.03 -6.23 3.36
CA GLY A 15 -6.79 -6.95 4.60
C GLY A 15 -5.55 -7.85 4.51
N SER A 16 -5.57 -8.99 5.21
CA SER A 16 -4.44 -9.90 5.36
C SER A 16 -4.36 -10.97 4.25
N ILE A 17 -4.33 -10.52 2.99
CA ILE A 17 -4.13 -11.42 1.83
C ILE A 17 -2.66 -11.83 1.64
N SER A 18 -2.43 -12.95 0.96
CA SER A 18 -1.07 -13.43 0.70
C SER A 18 -0.35 -12.55 -0.33
N ARG A 19 0.99 -12.61 -0.33
CA ARG A 19 1.80 -11.94 -1.36
C ARG A 19 1.38 -12.39 -2.77
N LYS A 20 1.18 -13.69 -2.95
CA LYS A 20 0.83 -14.27 -4.25
C LYS A 20 -0.53 -13.77 -4.75
N ASP A 21 -1.53 -13.68 -3.87
CA ASP A 21 -2.84 -13.15 -4.23
C ASP A 21 -2.75 -11.67 -4.60
N SER A 22 -1.97 -10.88 -3.84
CA SER A 22 -1.75 -9.47 -4.17
C SER A 22 -1.08 -9.27 -5.52
N GLU A 23 -0.10 -10.11 -5.87
CA GLU A 23 0.59 -10.06 -7.16
C GLU A 23 -0.30 -10.46 -8.35
N ALA A 24 -1.26 -11.36 -8.12
CA ALA A 24 -2.22 -11.78 -9.13
C ALA A 24 -3.25 -10.68 -9.48
N LEU A 25 -3.52 -9.78 -8.52
CA LEU A 25 -4.47 -8.68 -8.68
C LEU A 25 -3.86 -7.47 -9.40
N VAL A 26 -2.56 -7.21 -9.21
CA VAL A 26 -1.86 -6.10 -9.89
C VAL A 26 -1.34 -6.55 -11.25
N ILE A 27 -2.04 -6.16 -12.32
CA ILE A 27 -1.77 -6.67 -13.67
C ILE A 27 -1.10 -5.59 -14.53
N ARG A 28 -1.53 -4.35 -14.40
CA ARG A 28 -1.10 -3.23 -15.25
C ARG A 28 -0.24 -2.24 -14.47
N ASP A 29 0.64 -1.54 -15.17
CA ASP A 29 1.46 -0.50 -14.55
C ASP A 29 0.61 0.60 -13.91
N GLY A 30 0.95 0.91 -12.66
CA GLY A 30 0.21 1.83 -11.80
C GLY A 30 -0.92 1.17 -10.99
N ASP A 31 -1.20 -0.13 -11.20
CA ASP A 31 -2.07 -0.89 -10.32
C ASP A 31 -1.44 -1.04 -8.96
N PHE A 32 -2.22 -0.81 -7.91
CA PHE A 32 -1.75 -0.93 -6.54
C PHE A 32 -2.85 -1.38 -5.59
N LEU A 33 -2.43 -2.00 -4.48
CA LEU A 33 -3.27 -2.35 -3.35
C LEU A 33 -2.43 -2.40 -2.08
N VAL A 34 -3.08 -2.24 -0.93
CA VAL A 34 -2.44 -2.42 0.37
C VAL A 34 -2.98 -3.67 1.04
N ARG A 35 -2.08 -4.43 1.64
CA ARG A 35 -2.39 -5.59 2.45
C ARG A 35 -1.71 -5.50 3.80
N GLU A 36 -2.29 -6.16 4.79
CA GLU A 36 -1.65 -6.39 6.08
C GLU A 36 -0.76 -7.64 6.01
N SER A 37 0.38 -7.60 6.69
CA SER A 37 1.28 -8.75 6.78
C SER A 37 0.67 -9.82 7.69
N GLN A 38 0.47 -11.03 7.15
CA GLN A 38 0.02 -12.18 7.94
C GLN A 38 1.03 -12.60 9.02
N ALA A 39 2.32 -12.33 8.81
CA ALA A 39 3.38 -12.72 9.74
C ALA A 39 3.63 -11.68 10.85
N SER A 40 3.16 -10.44 10.68
CA SER A 40 3.42 -9.34 11.60
C SER A 40 2.23 -8.38 11.63
N PRO A 41 1.30 -8.57 12.58
CA PRO A 41 0.16 -7.67 12.77
C PRO A 41 0.62 -6.22 12.96
N GLY A 42 -0.06 -5.28 12.29
CA GLY A 42 0.34 -3.86 12.30
C GLY A 42 1.41 -3.47 11.27
N GLN A 43 1.94 -4.43 10.51
CA GLN A 43 2.80 -4.14 9.35
C GLN A 43 1.97 -4.12 8.07
N TYR A 44 1.96 -2.99 7.37
CA TYR A 44 1.25 -2.83 6.10
C TYR A 44 2.21 -2.84 4.92
N VAL A 45 1.83 -3.61 3.89
CA VAL A 45 2.60 -3.77 2.66
C VAL A 45 1.77 -3.25 1.48
N LEU A 46 2.31 -2.26 0.79
CA LEU A 46 1.81 -1.79 -0.49
C LEU A 46 2.37 -2.67 -1.61
N THR A 47 1.49 -3.28 -2.37
CA THR A 47 1.83 -4.06 -3.55
C THR A 47 1.38 -3.31 -4.78
N GLY A 48 2.25 -3.15 -5.77
CA GLY A 48 1.88 -2.50 -7.03
C GLY A 48 2.77 -2.89 -8.19
N MET A 49 2.34 -2.56 -9.40
CA MET A 49 3.06 -2.86 -10.64
C MET A 49 3.70 -1.59 -11.21
N GLN A 50 4.99 -1.64 -11.54
CA GLN A 50 5.69 -0.54 -12.18
C GLN A 50 6.75 -1.07 -13.16
N GLY A 51 6.66 -0.62 -14.42
CA GLY A 51 7.56 -1.03 -15.50
C GLY A 51 7.49 -2.53 -15.79
N GLY A 52 6.33 -3.17 -15.59
CA GLY A 52 6.17 -4.62 -15.72
C GLY A 52 6.72 -5.44 -14.55
N HIS A 53 7.23 -4.79 -13.50
CA HIS A 53 7.72 -5.45 -12.30
C HIS A 53 6.76 -5.21 -11.11
N ARG A 54 6.41 -6.30 -10.41
CA ARG A 54 5.67 -6.21 -9.14
C ARG A 54 6.62 -5.73 -8.05
N LYS A 55 6.16 -4.76 -7.27
CA LYS A 55 6.90 -4.14 -6.17
C LYS A 55 6.09 -4.28 -4.89
N HIS A 56 6.80 -4.54 -3.80
CA HIS A 56 6.23 -4.62 -2.46
C HIS A 56 6.99 -3.67 -1.54
N LEU A 57 6.28 -2.72 -0.96
CA LEU A 57 6.83 -1.67 -0.11
C LEU A 57 6.23 -1.78 1.28
N LEU A 58 7.07 -1.82 2.31
CA LEU A 58 6.63 -1.66 3.70
C LEU A 58 6.28 -0.19 3.94
N LEU A 59 5.07 0.05 4.45
CA LEU A 59 4.58 1.39 4.76
C LEU A 59 4.81 1.77 6.23
N VAL A 60 5.07 0.76 7.07
CA VAL A 60 5.28 0.91 8.50
C VAL A 60 6.72 0.52 8.79
N ASP A 61 7.39 1.31 9.62
CA ASP A 61 8.74 1.02 10.05
C ASP A 61 8.75 0.04 11.26
N PRO A 62 9.93 -0.39 11.74
CA PRO A 62 10.03 -1.24 12.92
C PRO A 62 9.50 -0.59 14.21
N GLU A 63 9.38 0.74 14.26
CA GLU A 63 8.84 1.49 15.39
C GLU A 63 7.31 1.61 15.36
N GLY A 64 6.65 1.13 14.30
CA GLY A 64 5.19 1.18 14.14
C GLY A 64 4.69 2.50 13.52
N VAL A 65 5.58 3.33 12.97
CA VAL A 65 5.26 4.61 12.38
C VAL A 65 5.11 4.48 10.87
N VAL A 66 4.04 5.07 10.32
CA VAL A 66 3.81 5.10 8.87
C VAL A 66 4.74 6.12 8.23
N ARG A 67 5.71 5.66 7.43
CA ARG A 67 6.67 6.56 6.78
C ARG A 67 7.19 5.99 5.46
N THR A 68 7.57 6.90 4.58
CA THR A 68 8.34 6.66 3.36
C THR A 68 9.79 7.10 3.57
N LYS A 69 10.66 6.92 2.56
CA LYS A 69 12.08 7.30 2.63
C LYS A 69 12.30 8.73 3.11
N ASP A 70 11.47 9.66 2.66
CA ASP A 70 11.69 11.10 2.85
C ASP A 70 10.61 11.78 3.70
N LYS A 71 9.55 11.06 4.10
CA LYS A 71 8.38 11.67 4.76
C LYS A 71 7.63 10.72 5.68
N THR A 72 7.22 11.20 6.85
CA THR A 72 6.33 10.51 7.79
C THR A 72 4.87 10.91 7.54
N PHE A 73 3.95 10.03 7.87
CA PHE A 73 2.51 10.22 7.71
C PHE A 73 1.78 9.78 8.98
N GLU A 74 0.60 10.36 9.21
CA GLU A 74 -0.22 10.04 10.37
C GLU A 74 -0.92 8.68 10.24
N SER A 75 -1.19 8.25 9.01
CA SER A 75 -1.83 6.97 8.71
C SER A 75 -1.47 6.48 7.30
N VAL A 76 -1.69 5.18 7.06
CA VAL A 76 -1.48 4.57 5.74
C VAL A 76 -2.39 5.22 4.68
N SER A 77 -3.65 5.51 5.02
CA SER A 77 -4.56 6.24 4.10
C SER A 77 -4.01 7.61 3.72
N HIS A 78 -3.45 8.36 4.67
CA HIS A 78 -2.84 9.66 4.38
C HIS A 78 -1.66 9.51 3.43
N LEU A 79 -0.76 8.54 3.66
CA LEU A 79 0.37 8.25 2.77
C LEU A 79 -0.11 7.96 1.34
N ILE A 80 -1.08 7.07 1.17
CA ILE A 80 -1.60 6.67 -0.14
C ILE A 80 -2.25 7.86 -0.85
N ASN A 81 -3.16 8.57 -0.16
CA ASN A 81 -3.85 9.72 -0.73
C ASN A 81 -2.88 10.84 -1.12
N TYR A 82 -1.85 11.09 -0.31
CA TYR A 82 -0.83 12.09 -0.63
C TYR A 82 -0.09 11.78 -1.93
N HIS A 83 0.37 10.53 -2.12
CA HIS A 83 1.09 10.15 -3.33
C HIS A 83 0.17 10.08 -4.55
N ARG A 84 -1.05 9.56 -4.37
CA ARG A 84 -2.04 9.44 -5.43
C ARG A 84 -2.52 10.82 -5.93
N ASN A 85 -2.90 11.71 -5.02
CA ASN A 85 -3.45 13.02 -5.38
C ASN A 85 -2.41 13.93 -6.03
N ASN A 86 -1.15 13.82 -5.61
CA ASN A 86 -0.05 14.59 -6.19
C ASN A 86 0.64 13.88 -7.37
N GLY A 87 0.25 12.64 -7.69
CA GLY A 87 0.90 11.81 -8.72
C GLY A 87 2.37 11.50 -8.43
N LEU A 88 2.77 11.53 -7.16
CA LEU A 88 4.16 11.33 -6.74
C LEU A 88 4.45 9.83 -6.59
N PRO A 89 5.59 9.34 -7.13
CA PRO A 89 6.02 7.97 -6.87
C PRO A 89 6.42 7.80 -5.41
N ILE A 90 6.07 6.66 -4.82
CA ILE A 90 6.68 6.23 -3.56
C ILE A 90 8.06 5.67 -3.89
N ILE A 91 9.10 6.29 -3.35
CA ILE A 91 10.48 5.88 -3.55
C ILE A 91 10.93 5.04 -2.34
N SER A 92 11.44 3.85 -2.63
CA SER A 92 12.07 2.96 -1.64
C SER A 92 13.37 2.43 -2.20
N SER A 93 14.49 2.68 -1.52
CA SER A 93 15.87 2.39 -1.91
C SER A 93 16.18 2.70 -3.39
N GLU A 94 15.87 1.78 -4.31
CA GLU A 94 16.15 1.84 -5.75
C GLU A 94 14.88 1.66 -6.63
N SER A 95 13.69 1.76 -6.02
CA SER A 95 12.42 1.50 -6.69
C SER A 95 11.42 2.62 -6.44
N ALA A 96 10.90 3.16 -7.54
CA ALA A 96 9.72 4.03 -7.55
C ALA A 96 8.46 3.20 -7.85
N LEU A 97 7.36 3.50 -7.17
CA LEU A 97 6.02 2.95 -7.46
C LEU A 97 5.01 4.10 -7.53
N VAL A 98 4.35 4.26 -8.69
CA VAL A 98 3.33 5.31 -8.86
C VAL A 98 1.95 4.71 -8.58
N LEU A 99 1.16 5.38 -7.74
CA LEU A 99 -0.19 4.95 -7.40
C LEU A 99 -1.19 5.57 -8.37
N LYS A 100 -1.64 4.79 -9.37
CA LYS A 100 -2.63 5.25 -10.36
C LYS A 100 -3.97 4.56 -10.17
N ASN A 101 -3.99 3.23 -10.26
CA ASN A 101 -5.20 2.44 -10.27
C ASN A 101 -5.32 1.65 -8.95
N PRO A 102 -6.20 2.07 -8.03
CA PRO A 102 -6.48 1.27 -6.84
C PRO A 102 -7.20 -0.02 -7.26
N ILE A 103 -6.67 -1.18 -6.86
CA ILE A 103 -7.39 -2.45 -7.02
C ILE A 103 -8.44 -2.52 -5.92
N ILE A 104 -9.71 -2.48 -6.30
CA ILE A 104 -10.84 -2.47 -5.36
C ILE A 104 -11.02 -3.88 -4.77
N THR A 105 -11.03 -3.98 -3.44
CA THR A 105 -11.43 -5.21 -2.75
C THR A 105 -12.93 -5.42 -2.90
N LEU A 106 -13.33 -6.57 -3.41
CA LEU A 106 -14.72 -6.99 -3.40
C LEU A 106 -15.05 -7.46 -1.99
N LYS A 107 -15.53 -6.54 -1.14
CA LYS A 107 -16.11 -6.92 0.15
C LYS A 107 -17.36 -7.75 -0.15
N LYS A 108 -17.26 -9.08 0.00
CA LYS A 108 -18.45 -9.94 0.00
C LYS A 108 -19.29 -9.54 1.20
N HIS A 109 -20.46 -8.99 0.89
CA HIS A 109 -21.45 -8.51 1.83
C HIS A 109 -22.18 -9.66 2.53
#